data_AF-A0A2H0REZ7-F1
#
_entry.id   AF-A0A2H0REZ7-F1
#
_cell.length_a   1.000
_cell.length_b   1.000
_cell.length_c   1.000
_cell.angle_alpha   90.00
_cell.angle_beta   90.00
_cell.angle_gamma   90.00
#
_symmetry.space_group_name_H-M   'P 1'
#
loop_
_entity.id
_entity.type
_entity.pdbx_description
1 polymer ?
#
loop_
_entity_poly.entity_id
_entity_poly.type
_entity_poly.pdbx_seq_one_letter_code
_entity_poly.pdbx_strand_id
1 'polypeptide(L)'
;MIKIFERVIRERATQYLKEGDFPLSFLKFSTVTSGKTLNDKVIFLVFKNNAGVPFLCLKTVRVYKARDVILKNYSNLKDLNALMGETPSPSMFAKAIHLHDDGESIFSIETVCPGRRPVLDKKSLGFVVAEYSGFQEDLARRSPTQLFPGEQFAREILNDSGLGRSDQEEVLEFADSLAVAKPMVPRIIQHGDLTEDNILIGNGVLHIIDYDFVGITTLPGFDLFGLFKRYDRSKTKELFREYMPAYFSRVGAEVGESQYEYLSFLYY
;
A
#
# COMPACT_ATOMS: atom_id res chain seq x y z
N MET A 1 26.94 1.88 11.68
CA MET A 1 25.62 2.10 11.04
C MET A 1 25.20 3.56 11.04
N ILE A 2 24.94 4.24 12.17
CA ILE A 2 24.50 5.67 12.17
C ILE A 2 25.45 6.61 11.40
N LYS A 3 26.78 6.48 11.57
CA LYS A 3 27.76 7.27 10.80
C LYS A 3 27.64 7.07 9.28
N ILE A 4 27.30 5.84 8.84
CA ILE A 4 27.07 5.54 7.42
C ILE A 4 25.78 6.21 6.96
N PHE A 5 24.71 6.14 7.77
CA PHE A 5 23.45 6.82 7.47
C PHE A 5 23.65 8.33 7.28
N GLU A 6 24.30 9.00 8.22
CA GLU A 6 24.55 10.44 8.12
C GLU A 6 25.35 10.82 6.88
N ARG A 7 26.40 10.05 6.56
CA ARG A 7 27.20 10.26 5.34
C ARG A 7 26.35 10.15 4.09
N VAL A 8 25.63 9.02 3.92
CA VAL A 8 24.84 8.77 2.71
C VAL A 8 23.67 9.76 2.60
N ILE A 9 23.02 10.11 3.71
CA ILE A 9 21.99 11.16 3.73
C ILE A 9 22.56 12.49 3.25
N ARG A 10 23.73 12.90 3.76
CA ARG A 10 24.38 14.16 3.34
C ARG A 10 24.71 14.17 1.85
N GLU A 11 25.09 13.03 1.28
CA GLU A 11 25.44 12.89 -0.14
C GLU A 11 24.22 12.78 -1.06
N ARG A 12 23.14 12.12 -0.62
CA ARG A 12 22.03 11.70 -1.49
C ARG A 12 20.71 12.42 -1.24
N ALA A 13 20.51 13.03 -0.09
CA ALA A 13 19.29 13.75 0.28
C ALA A 13 19.51 15.27 0.38
N THR A 14 20.47 15.80 -0.39
CA THR A 14 20.89 17.22 -0.35
C THR A 14 19.73 18.20 -0.55
N GLN A 15 18.76 17.87 -1.42
CA GLN A 15 17.56 18.70 -1.64
C GLN A 15 16.66 18.86 -0.40
N TYR A 16 16.83 18.01 0.61
CA TYR A 16 16.07 18.05 1.87
C TYR A 16 16.87 18.65 3.02
N LEU A 17 18.13 19.05 2.81
CA LEU A 17 19.07 19.41 3.88
C LEU A 17 19.76 20.75 3.66
N LYS A 18 20.00 21.44 4.78
CA LYS A 18 20.84 22.64 4.87
C LYS A 18 21.95 22.42 5.90
N GLU A 19 23.00 23.23 5.86
CA GLU A 19 24.14 23.08 6.78
C GLU A 19 23.73 23.14 8.27
N GLY A 20 22.79 24.03 8.62
CA GLY A 20 22.23 24.15 9.97
C GLY A 20 21.34 22.98 10.43
N ASP A 21 20.99 22.04 9.55
CA ASP A 21 20.15 20.88 9.91
C ASP A 21 20.93 19.79 10.66
N PHE A 22 22.25 19.92 10.80
CA PHE A 22 23.11 18.95 11.47
C PHE A 22 23.44 19.32 12.94
N PRO A 23 23.77 18.34 13.81
CA PRO A 23 23.76 16.90 13.55
C PRO A 23 22.33 16.34 13.41
N LEU A 24 22.20 15.21 12.71
CA LEU A 24 20.92 14.52 12.59
C LEU A 24 20.68 13.69 13.85
N SER A 25 19.42 13.55 14.25
CA SER A 25 19.05 12.61 15.31
C SER A 25 18.18 11.48 14.76
N PHE A 26 18.28 10.31 15.37
CA PHE A 26 17.69 9.07 14.88
C PHE A 26 16.86 8.43 15.97
N LEU A 27 15.58 8.18 15.68
CA LEU A 27 14.71 7.40 16.54
C LEU A 27 14.45 6.05 15.88
N LYS A 28 14.90 4.97 16.51
CA LYS A 28 14.53 3.62 16.08
C LYS A 28 13.05 3.40 16.36
N PHE A 29 12.27 3.13 15.30
CA PHE A 29 10.84 2.86 15.38
C PHE A 29 10.58 1.36 15.25
N SER A 30 9.89 0.79 16.25
CA SER A 30 9.51 -0.61 16.26
C SER A 30 8.00 -0.69 16.08
N THR A 31 7.54 -1.07 14.88
CA THR A 31 6.17 -1.54 14.65
C THR A 31 5.96 -2.91 15.30
N VAL A 32 4.72 -3.39 15.34
CA VAL A 32 4.40 -4.73 15.84
C VAL A 32 5.17 -5.82 15.08
N THR A 33 5.62 -5.60 13.85
CA THR A 33 6.41 -6.57 13.07
C THR A 33 7.87 -6.16 12.87
N SER A 34 8.20 -4.87 12.95
CA SER A 34 9.57 -4.36 12.75
C SER A 34 10.50 -4.78 13.89
N GLY A 35 11.58 -5.46 13.51
CA GLY A 35 12.67 -5.84 14.40
C GLY A 35 12.35 -6.90 15.44
N LYS A 36 11.27 -7.68 15.29
CA LYS A 36 10.95 -8.83 16.16
C LYS A 36 11.92 -9.99 15.96
N THR A 37 12.25 -10.27 14.70
CA THR A 37 13.20 -11.29 14.27
C THR A 37 14.46 -10.65 13.67
N LEU A 38 15.46 -11.48 13.36
CA LEU A 38 16.66 -11.03 12.66
C LEU A 38 16.38 -10.59 11.22
N ASN A 39 15.30 -11.09 10.63
CA ASN A 39 14.97 -10.88 9.22
C ASN A 39 14.01 -9.70 9.00
N ASP A 40 13.43 -9.17 10.07
CA ASP A 40 12.46 -8.09 9.96
C ASP A 40 13.15 -6.75 9.67
N LYS A 41 12.41 -5.89 8.97
CA LYS A 41 12.79 -4.48 8.79
C LYS A 41 13.03 -3.84 10.14
N VAL A 42 14.00 -2.94 10.18
CA VAL A 42 14.25 -2.00 11.26
C VAL A 42 14.09 -0.60 10.68
N ILE A 43 13.26 0.19 11.33
CA ILE A 43 12.90 1.54 10.85
C ILE A 43 13.62 2.56 11.74
N PHE A 44 14.21 3.58 11.13
CA PHE A 44 14.71 4.77 11.83
C PHE A 44 14.02 6.01 11.27
N LEU A 45 13.40 6.78 12.15
CA LEU A 45 12.95 8.13 11.84
C LEU A 45 14.13 9.09 12.02
N VAL A 46 14.37 9.94 11.03
CA VAL A 46 15.49 10.88 11.03
C VAL A 46 14.96 12.29 11.21
N PHE A 47 15.55 13.02 12.14
CA PHE A 47 15.19 14.38 12.50
C PHE A 47 16.36 15.30 12.20
N LYS A 48 16.03 16.50 11.72
CA LYS A 48 16.98 17.61 11.66
C LYS A 48 17.29 18.09 13.07
N ASN A 49 18.40 18.80 13.22
CA ASN A 49 18.78 19.41 14.47
C ASN A 49 17.61 20.22 15.08
N ASN A 50 17.26 19.91 16.33
CA ASN A 50 16.14 20.50 17.08
C ASN A 50 14.74 20.38 16.46
N ALA A 51 14.53 19.53 15.44
CA ALA A 51 13.21 19.32 14.86
C ALA A 51 12.35 18.39 15.71
N GLY A 52 11.09 18.77 15.94
CA GLY A 52 10.10 17.94 16.64
C GLY A 52 9.41 16.90 15.75
N VAL A 53 9.65 16.93 14.44
CA VAL A 53 9.07 16.02 13.45
C VAL A 53 10.15 15.42 12.57
N PRO A 54 10.05 14.13 12.20
CA PRO A 54 11.01 13.53 11.28
C PRO A 54 10.83 14.12 9.88
N PHE A 55 11.88 14.08 9.08
CA PHE A 55 11.83 14.48 7.67
C PHE A 55 12.17 13.31 6.72
N LEU A 56 12.94 12.33 7.21
CA LEU A 56 13.24 11.09 6.49
C LEU A 56 12.88 9.87 7.33
N CYS A 57 12.67 8.78 6.61
CA CYS A 57 12.58 7.43 7.13
C CYS A 57 13.70 6.60 6.50
N LEU A 58 14.42 5.85 7.33
CA LEU A 58 15.36 4.84 6.89
C LEU A 58 14.80 3.46 7.21
N LYS A 59 14.87 2.53 6.26
CA LYS A 59 14.53 1.13 6.51
C LYS A 59 15.75 0.26 6.23
N THR A 60 16.09 -0.61 7.16
CA THR A 60 17.25 -1.51 7.09
C THR A 60 16.90 -2.87 7.70
N VAL A 61 17.86 -3.79 7.76
CA VAL A 61 17.72 -5.09 8.43
C VAL A 61 18.87 -5.29 9.41
N ARG A 62 18.69 -6.19 10.38
CA ARG A 62 19.74 -6.50 11.37
C ARG A 62 20.86 -7.34 10.77
N VAL A 63 20.53 -8.20 9.80
CA VAL A 63 21.47 -9.08 9.11
C VAL A 63 21.33 -8.91 7.61
N TYR A 64 22.45 -8.77 6.92
CA TYR A 64 22.48 -8.55 5.46
C TYR A 64 21.81 -9.69 4.67
N LYS A 65 21.75 -10.90 5.22
CA LYS A 65 21.03 -12.03 4.60
C LYS A 65 19.55 -11.72 4.33
N ALA A 66 18.93 -10.80 5.08
CA ALA A 66 17.54 -10.38 4.89
C ALA A 66 17.37 -9.18 3.94
N ARG A 67 18.40 -8.81 3.17
CA ARG A 67 18.41 -7.64 2.28
C ARG A 67 17.24 -7.57 1.31
N ASP A 68 16.75 -8.72 0.85
CA ASP A 68 15.68 -8.79 -0.15
C ASP A 68 14.40 -8.09 0.33
N VAL A 69 14.16 -8.02 1.64
CA VAL A 69 13.04 -7.26 2.22
C VAL A 69 13.18 -5.76 1.96
N ILE A 70 14.39 -5.21 2.04
CA ILE A 70 14.65 -3.79 1.76
C ILE A 70 14.63 -3.53 0.26
N LEU A 71 15.20 -4.42 -0.54
CA LEU A 71 15.17 -4.33 -2.01
C LEU A 71 13.73 -4.31 -2.53
N LYS A 72 12.89 -5.25 -2.06
CA LYS A 72 11.48 -5.34 -2.43
C LYS A 72 10.73 -4.09 -2.01
N ASN A 73 10.85 -3.66 -0.75
CA ASN A 73 10.12 -2.48 -0.26
C ASN A 73 10.51 -1.20 -1.02
N TYR A 74 11.80 -1.03 -1.32
CA TYR A 74 12.29 0.10 -2.12
C TYR A 74 11.78 0.04 -3.56
N SER A 75 11.82 -1.12 -4.20
CA SER A 75 11.29 -1.30 -5.57
C SER A 75 9.80 -0.97 -5.62
N ASN A 76 9.01 -1.53 -4.70
CA ASN A 76 7.57 -1.25 -4.62
C ASN A 76 7.27 0.24 -4.49
N LEU A 77 7.99 0.95 -3.61
CA LEU A 77 7.82 2.39 -3.44
C LEU A 77 8.22 3.16 -4.70
N LYS A 78 9.32 2.76 -5.35
CA LYS A 78 9.79 3.40 -6.58
C LYS A 78 8.79 3.21 -7.72
N ASP A 79 8.23 2.01 -7.86
CA ASP A 79 7.22 1.69 -8.87
C ASP A 79 5.93 2.50 -8.60
N LEU A 80 5.50 2.57 -7.34
CA LEU A 80 4.38 3.41 -6.92
C LEU A 80 4.63 4.90 -7.21
N ASN A 81 5.81 5.42 -6.90
CA ASN A 81 6.18 6.80 -7.20
C ASN A 81 6.19 7.09 -8.70
N ALA A 82 6.63 6.13 -9.53
CA ALA A 82 6.61 6.24 -10.99
C ALA A 82 5.19 6.28 -11.55
N LEU A 83 4.29 5.43 -11.03
CA LEU A 83 2.86 5.42 -11.42
C LEU A 83 2.16 6.75 -11.11
N MET A 84 2.50 7.34 -9.95
CA MET A 84 1.95 8.64 -9.57
C MET A 84 2.51 9.80 -10.40
N GLY A 85 3.75 9.74 -10.89
CA GLY A 85 4.35 10.85 -11.66
C GLY A 85 4.19 12.19 -10.94
N GLU A 86 3.79 13.24 -11.67
CA GLU A 86 3.45 14.57 -11.12
C GLU A 86 1.94 14.71 -10.78
N THR A 87 1.28 13.65 -10.29
CA THR A 87 -0.11 13.79 -9.80
C THR A 87 -0.25 14.93 -8.77
N PRO A 88 -1.42 15.60 -8.69
CA PRO A 88 -1.77 16.54 -7.62
C PRO A 88 -1.94 15.91 -6.22
N SER A 89 -1.82 14.57 -6.11
CA SER A 89 -1.80 13.80 -4.86
C SER A 89 -0.40 13.36 -4.37
N PRO A 90 0.71 14.09 -4.62
CA PRO A 90 2.08 13.56 -4.43
C PRO A 90 2.49 13.43 -2.95
N SER A 91 1.56 13.67 -2.02
CA SER A 91 1.74 13.58 -0.58
C SER A 91 1.15 12.32 0.04
N MET A 92 0.34 11.52 -0.68
CA MET A 92 -0.30 10.33 -0.08
C MET A 92 0.71 9.24 0.31
N PHE A 93 1.83 9.13 -0.41
CA PHE A 93 2.87 8.14 -0.15
C PHE A 93 4.22 8.82 0.05
N ALA A 94 5.14 8.10 0.70
CA ALA A 94 6.52 8.52 0.76
C ALA A 94 7.16 8.54 -0.64
N LYS A 95 8.24 9.30 -0.77
CA LYS A 95 9.11 9.28 -1.95
C LYS A 95 10.35 8.46 -1.66
N ALA A 96 10.64 7.49 -2.53
CA ALA A 96 11.91 6.79 -2.57
C ALA A 96 13.02 7.77 -2.96
N ILE A 97 14.03 7.93 -2.11
CA ILE A 97 15.16 8.85 -2.36
C ILE A 97 16.38 8.07 -2.81
N HIS A 98 16.75 7.04 -2.05
CA HIS A 98 17.97 6.29 -2.31
C HIS A 98 17.91 4.88 -1.72
N LEU A 99 18.61 3.95 -2.37
CA LEU A 99 18.90 2.62 -1.86
C LEU A 99 20.42 2.48 -1.76
N HIS A 100 20.92 2.27 -0.55
CA HIS A 100 22.32 1.94 -0.30
C HIS A 100 22.46 0.44 -0.11
N ASP A 101 23.40 -0.18 -0.83
CA ASP A 101 23.82 -1.57 -0.65
C ASP A 101 25.33 -1.65 -0.96
N ASP A 102 26.13 -2.04 0.04
CA ASP A 102 27.59 -2.19 -0.10
C ASP A 102 28.07 -3.63 0.12
N GLY A 103 27.16 -4.61 0.18
CA GLY A 103 27.49 -6.01 0.47
C GLY A 103 27.55 -6.36 1.96
N GLU A 104 27.53 -5.37 2.87
CA GLU A 104 27.53 -5.57 4.32
C GLU A 104 26.33 -4.90 5.00
N SER A 105 25.96 -3.72 4.53
CA SER A 105 24.88 -2.88 5.01
C SER A 105 23.95 -2.54 3.87
N ILE A 106 22.64 -2.70 4.11
CA ILE A 106 21.60 -2.28 3.17
C ILE A 106 20.58 -1.39 3.87
N PHE A 107 20.21 -0.28 3.25
CA PHE A 107 19.10 0.54 3.71
C PHE A 107 18.47 1.39 2.60
N SER A 108 17.17 1.62 2.69
CA SER A 108 16.46 2.63 1.89
C SER A 108 16.39 3.94 2.66
N ILE A 109 16.41 5.05 1.92
CA ILE A 109 16.11 6.41 2.37
C ILE A 109 14.82 6.85 1.68
N GLU A 110 13.85 7.29 2.47
CA GLU A 110 12.52 7.69 2.01
C GLU A 110 12.11 9.00 2.70
N THR A 111 11.25 9.81 2.07
CA THR A 111 10.58 10.88 2.81
C THR A 111 9.65 10.27 3.87
N VAL A 112 9.33 11.02 4.93
CA VAL A 112 8.32 10.57 5.89
C VAL A 112 6.91 10.96 5.44
N CYS A 113 5.92 10.15 5.82
CA CYS A 113 4.51 10.53 5.82
C CYS A 113 4.14 11.13 7.18
N PRO A 114 3.99 12.45 7.31
CA PRO A 114 3.69 13.07 8.60
C PRO A 114 2.21 12.91 8.95
N GLY A 115 1.91 12.17 10.01
CA GLY A 115 0.52 12.03 10.47
C GLY A 115 0.39 11.19 11.72
N ARG A 116 -0.85 10.99 12.14
CA ARG A 116 -1.20 10.09 13.25
C ARG A 116 -2.11 9.00 12.74
N ARG A 117 -1.95 7.81 13.31
CA ARG A 117 -2.90 6.72 13.08
C ARG A 117 -4.29 7.19 13.53
N PRO A 118 -5.30 7.17 12.64
CA PRO A 118 -6.66 7.49 13.04
C PRO A 118 -7.25 6.32 13.83
N VAL A 119 -8.17 6.61 14.75
CA VAL A 119 -9.17 5.63 15.17
C VAL A 119 -10.30 5.74 14.17
N LEU A 120 -10.60 4.65 13.45
CA LEU A 120 -11.63 4.70 12.43
C LEU A 120 -13.03 4.78 13.07
N ASP A 121 -13.82 5.73 12.60
CA ASP A 121 -15.25 5.88 12.83
C ASP A 121 -15.93 6.09 11.47
N LYS A 122 -17.26 6.24 11.43
CA LYS A 122 -17.98 6.43 10.15
C LYS A 122 -17.46 7.64 9.36
N LYS A 123 -17.08 8.72 10.03
CA LYS A 123 -16.62 9.96 9.37
C LYS A 123 -15.20 9.80 8.84
N SER A 124 -14.26 9.30 9.66
CA SER A 124 -12.88 9.10 9.25
C SER A 124 -12.75 7.97 8.23
N LEU A 125 -13.56 6.91 8.32
CA LEU A 125 -13.68 5.89 7.28
C LEU A 125 -14.14 6.51 5.95
N GLY A 126 -15.21 7.32 5.97
CA GLY A 126 -15.70 8.00 4.77
C GLY A 126 -14.63 8.88 4.11
N PHE A 127 -13.83 9.59 4.90
CA PHE A 127 -12.68 10.36 4.42
C PHE A 127 -11.62 9.44 3.76
N VAL A 128 -11.21 8.37 4.44
CA VAL A 128 -10.21 7.42 3.91
C VAL A 128 -10.68 6.80 2.59
N VAL A 129 -11.94 6.36 2.52
CA VAL A 129 -12.52 5.80 1.30
C VAL A 129 -12.53 6.81 0.18
N ALA A 130 -12.92 8.07 0.45
CA ALA A 130 -12.99 9.11 -0.56
C ALA A 130 -11.61 9.43 -1.16
N GLU A 131 -10.60 9.63 -0.31
CA GLU A 131 -9.22 9.91 -0.70
C GLU A 131 -8.60 8.73 -1.46
N TYR A 132 -8.74 7.51 -0.92
CA TYR A 132 -8.21 6.31 -1.57
C TYR A 132 -8.86 6.05 -2.93
N SER A 133 -10.18 6.25 -3.03
CA SER A 133 -10.90 6.15 -4.29
C SER A 133 -10.43 7.18 -5.31
N GLY A 134 -10.07 8.40 -4.87
CA GLY A 134 -9.49 9.42 -5.75
C GLY A 134 -8.12 9.02 -6.30
N PHE A 135 -7.26 8.46 -5.46
CA PHE A 135 -6.00 7.89 -5.90
C PHE A 135 -6.20 6.77 -6.95
N GLN A 136 -7.11 5.83 -6.69
CA GLN A 136 -7.40 4.73 -7.60
C GLN A 136 -8.05 5.19 -8.92
N GLU A 137 -8.89 6.21 -8.89
CA GLU A 137 -9.45 6.87 -10.08
C GLU A 137 -8.34 7.49 -10.96
N ASP A 138 -7.36 8.17 -10.34
CA ASP A 138 -6.23 8.75 -11.07
C ASP A 138 -5.36 7.67 -11.73
N LEU A 139 -5.15 6.54 -11.06
CA LEU A 139 -4.46 5.39 -11.65
C LEU A 139 -5.25 4.77 -12.81
N ALA A 140 -6.57 4.61 -12.65
CA ALA A 140 -7.43 4.06 -13.67
C ALA A 140 -7.39 4.90 -14.95
N ARG A 141 -7.45 6.24 -14.83
CA ARG A 141 -7.38 7.18 -15.95
C ARG A 141 -6.06 7.14 -16.73
N ARG A 142 -4.97 6.70 -16.11
CA ARG A 142 -3.64 6.60 -16.73
C ARG A 142 -3.35 5.23 -17.33
N SER A 143 -4.15 4.24 -16.99
CA SER A 143 -4.01 2.87 -17.49
C SER A 143 -4.85 2.70 -18.76
N PRO A 144 -4.57 1.70 -19.61
CA PRO A 144 -5.46 1.36 -20.73
C PRO A 144 -6.87 1.10 -20.20
N THR A 145 -7.89 1.65 -20.86
CA THR A 145 -9.32 1.48 -20.53
C THR A 145 -9.85 0.07 -20.78
N GLN A 146 -8.96 -0.93 -20.86
CA GLN A 146 -9.33 -2.32 -21.07
C GLN A 146 -9.98 -2.87 -19.81
N LEU A 147 -11.20 -3.38 -19.96
CA LEU A 147 -11.90 -4.12 -18.93
C LEU A 147 -11.64 -5.61 -19.09
N PHE A 148 -11.53 -6.28 -17.95
CA PHE A 148 -11.31 -7.72 -17.88
C PHE A 148 -12.47 -8.37 -17.11
N PRO A 149 -12.90 -9.57 -17.54
CA PRO A 149 -13.95 -10.28 -16.84
C PRO A 149 -13.46 -10.75 -15.48
N GLY A 150 -14.33 -10.70 -14.47
CA GLY A 150 -14.05 -11.19 -13.12
C GLY A 150 -13.59 -12.66 -13.07
N GLU A 151 -13.93 -13.47 -14.08
CA GLU A 151 -13.40 -14.85 -14.22
C GLU A 151 -11.89 -14.89 -14.38
N GLN A 152 -11.34 -13.95 -15.13
CA GLN A 152 -9.91 -13.90 -15.37
C GLN A 152 -9.15 -13.65 -14.06
N PHE A 153 -9.67 -12.75 -13.22
CA PHE A 153 -9.11 -12.51 -11.89
C PHE A 153 -9.23 -13.74 -11.00
N ALA A 154 -10.34 -14.48 -11.03
CA ALA A 154 -10.50 -15.72 -10.27
C ALA A 154 -9.40 -16.74 -10.62
N ARG A 155 -9.15 -16.93 -11.92
CA ARG A 155 -8.10 -17.85 -12.41
C ARG A 155 -6.71 -17.40 -11.97
N GLU A 156 -6.41 -16.11 -12.05
CA GLU A 156 -5.13 -15.55 -11.62
C GLU A 156 -4.91 -15.73 -10.11
N ILE A 157 -5.90 -15.38 -9.29
CA ILE A 157 -5.85 -15.56 -7.84
C ILE A 157 -5.60 -17.03 -7.46
N LEU A 158 -6.28 -17.96 -8.13
CA LEU A 158 -6.12 -19.39 -7.87
C LEU A 158 -4.76 -19.92 -8.33
N ASN A 159 -4.24 -19.47 -9.47
CA ASN A 159 -2.89 -19.81 -9.91
C ASN A 159 -1.83 -19.35 -8.88
N ASP A 160 -2.04 -18.17 -8.28
CA ASP A 160 -1.13 -17.58 -7.30
C ASP A 160 -1.30 -18.13 -5.87
N SER A 161 -2.42 -18.83 -5.60
CA SER A 161 -2.76 -19.34 -4.26
C SER A 161 -1.90 -20.52 -3.79
N GLY A 162 -1.22 -21.21 -4.72
CA GLY A 162 -0.48 -22.44 -4.44
C GLY A 162 -1.35 -23.68 -4.18
N LEU A 163 -2.67 -23.58 -4.40
CA LEU A 163 -3.59 -24.72 -4.30
C LEU A 163 -3.29 -25.80 -5.35
N GLY A 164 -3.61 -27.05 -5.01
CA GLY A 164 -3.56 -28.17 -5.96
C GLY A 164 -4.60 -28.00 -7.07
N ARG A 165 -4.35 -28.57 -8.25
CA ARG A 165 -5.21 -28.41 -9.43
C ARG A 165 -6.67 -28.82 -9.17
N SER A 166 -6.90 -29.92 -8.43
CA SER A 166 -8.24 -30.36 -8.06
C SER A 166 -9.00 -29.30 -7.26
N ASP A 167 -8.31 -28.68 -6.29
CA ASP A 167 -8.92 -27.70 -5.40
C ASP A 167 -9.20 -26.39 -6.16
N GLN A 168 -8.31 -26.02 -7.09
CA GLN A 168 -8.56 -24.88 -7.99
C GLN A 168 -9.80 -25.11 -8.87
N GLU A 169 -9.96 -26.31 -9.43
CA GLU A 169 -11.13 -26.69 -10.23
C GLU A 169 -12.41 -26.62 -9.38
N GLU A 170 -12.41 -27.15 -8.15
CA GLU A 170 -13.55 -27.08 -7.23
C GLU A 170 -13.94 -25.63 -6.89
N VAL A 171 -12.96 -24.75 -6.64
CA VAL A 171 -13.23 -23.34 -6.34
C VAL A 171 -13.77 -22.59 -7.56
N LEU A 172 -13.30 -22.92 -8.78
CA LEU A 172 -13.86 -22.34 -10.01
C LEU A 172 -15.29 -22.82 -10.26
N GLU A 173 -15.59 -24.10 -10.04
CA GLU A 173 -16.95 -24.63 -10.15
C GLU A 173 -17.90 -23.95 -9.16
N PHE A 174 -17.44 -23.73 -7.91
CA PHE A 174 -18.21 -22.95 -6.95
C PHE A 174 -18.44 -21.50 -7.42
N ALA A 175 -17.41 -20.83 -7.94
CA ALA A 175 -17.53 -19.46 -8.46
C ALA A 175 -18.54 -19.37 -9.62
N ASP A 176 -18.54 -20.36 -10.52
CA ASP A 176 -19.49 -20.46 -11.63
C ASP A 176 -20.91 -20.78 -11.15
N SER A 177 -21.07 -21.49 -10.03
CA SER A 177 -22.36 -21.82 -9.44
C SER A 177 -23.11 -20.61 -8.87
N LEU A 178 -22.44 -19.48 -8.64
CA LEU A 178 -23.03 -18.27 -8.04
C LEU A 178 -24.13 -17.63 -8.92
N ALA A 179 -24.36 -18.10 -10.15
CA ALA A 179 -25.45 -17.68 -11.06
C ALA A 179 -25.58 -16.15 -11.26
N VAL A 180 -24.48 -15.43 -11.08
CA VAL A 180 -24.39 -13.98 -11.23
C VAL A 180 -23.52 -13.65 -12.44
N ALA A 181 -23.90 -12.60 -13.17
CA ALA A 181 -23.08 -12.12 -14.28
C ALA A 181 -21.69 -11.74 -13.75
N LYS A 182 -20.64 -12.07 -14.48
CA LYS A 182 -19.26 -11.74 -14.07
C LYS A 182 -19.00 -10.25 -14.33
N PRO A 183 -18.47 -9.49 -13.36
CA PRO A 183 -18.24 -8.06 -13.53
C PRO A 183 -17.13 -7.80 -14.55
N MET A 184 -17.17 -6.65 -15.21
CA MET A 184 -16.07 -6.19 -16.08
C MET A 184 -15.33 -5.08 -15.35
N VAL A 185 -14.09 -5.33 -14.95
CA VAL A 185 -13.32 -4.40 -14.11
C VAL A 185 -11.96 -4.11 -14.74
N PRO A 186 -11.41 -2.89 -14.58
CA PRO A 186 -10.06 -2.58 -15.04
C PRO A 186 -9.01 -3.28 -14.18
N ARG A 187 -7.74 -3.22 -14.60
CA ARG A 187 -6.61 -3.60 -13.75
C ARG A 187 -6.01 -2.36 -13.10
N ILE A 188 -6.00 -2.34 -11.78
CA ILE A 188 -5.45 -1.22 -11.02
C ILE A 188 -4.59 -1.78 -9.90
N ILE A 189 -3.34 -1.34 -9.84
CA ILE A 189 -2.41 -1.74 -8.78
C ILE A 189 -3.02 -1.38 -7.42
N GLN A 190 -3.10 -2.39 -6.55
CA GLN A 190 -3.56 -2.28 -5.17
C GLN A 190 -2.36 -2.13 -4.22
N HIS A 191 -2.58 -1.51 -3.06
CA HIS A 191 -1.66 -1.47 -1.92
C HIS A 191 -1.38 -2.87 -1.37
N GLY A 192 -2.41 -3.73 -1.35
CA GLY A 192 -2.31 -5.14 -0.95
C GLY A 192 -2.51 -5.40 0.54
N ASP A 193 -2.42 -4.37 1.39
CA ASP A 193 -2.70 -4.45 2.83
C ASP A 193 -3.17 -3.09 3.37
N LEU A 194 -4.24 -2.50 2.81
CA LEU A 194 -4.79 -1.25 3.32
C LEU A 194 -5.57 -1.47 4.63
N THR A 195 -5.03 -0.97 5.73
CA THR A 195 -5.59 -1.19 7.08
C THR A 195 -5.39 0.05 7.95
N GLU A 196 -6.08 0.11 9.11
CA GLU A 196 -5.86 1.18 10.10
C GLU A 196 -4.38 1.26 10.53
N ASP A 197 -3.65 0.14 10.52
CA ASP A 197 -2.24 0.11 10.91
C ASP A 197 -1.32 0.86 9.94
N ASN A 198 -1.75 0.96 8.68
CA ASN A 198 -0.96 1.44 7.54
C ASN A 198 -1.42 2.82 7.03
N ILE A 199 -2.41 3.43 7.67
CA ILE A 199 -2.89 4.77 7.34
C ILE A 199 -2.48 5.78 8.42
N LEU A 200 -2.16 6.98 7.98
CA LEU A 200 -1.94 8.15 8.84
C LEU A 200 -2.76 9.31 8.29
N ILE A 201 -3.33 10.12 9.18
CA ILE A 201 -3.98 11.38 8.80
C ILE A 201 -3.19 12.53 9.39
N GLY A 202 -2.83 13.49 8.55
CA GLY A 202 -2.07 14.68 8.93
C GLY A 202 -2.47 15.87 8.07
N ASN A 203 -2.76 17.02 8.69
CA ASN A 203 -3.14 18.25 7.98
C ASN A 203 -4.27 18.08 6.95
N GLY A 204 -5.24 17.21 7.23
CA GLY A 204 -6.35 16.92 6.31
C GLY A 204 -5.98 16.06 5.10
N VAL A 205 -4.81 15.42 5.10
CA VAL A 205 -4.33 14.54 4.04
C VAL A 205 -4.25 13.11 4.56
N LEU A 206 -4.70 12.16 3.73
CA LEU A 206 -4.47 10.73 3.93
C LEU A 206 -3.05 10.39 3.50
N HIS A 207 -2.31 9.72 4.37
CA HIS A 207 -1.05 9.09 4.04
C HIS A 207 -1.13 7.58 4.22
N ILE A 208 -0.45 6.84 3.35
CA ILE A 208 -0.39 5.37 3.38
C ILE A 208 1.07 4.95 3.44
N ILE A 209 1.37 4.04 4.37
CA ILE A 209 2.71 3.52 4.64
C ILE A 209 2.72 1.98 4.51
N ASP A 210 3.92 1.40 4.47
CA ASP A 210 4.13 -0.05 4.47
C ASP A 210 3.64 -0.80 3.21
N TYR A 211 4.10 -0.31 2.06
CA TYR A 211 3.81 -0.80 0.70
C TYR A 211 4.53 -2.12 0.34
N ASP A 212 4.58 -3.10 1.25
CA ASP A 212 5.25 -4.40 1.04
C ASP A 212 4.52 -5.32 0.06
N PHE A 213 3.20 -5.16 -0.04
CA PHE A 213 2.29 -6.02 -0.80
C PHE A 213 1.72 -5.33 -2.06
N VAL A 214 2.28 -4.18 -2.43
CA VAL A 214 1.85 -3.43 -3.62
C VAL A 214 1.95 -4.31 -4.85
N GLY A 215 0.87 -4.32 -5.64
CA GLY A 215 0.83 -5.02 -6.93
C GLY A 215 0.70 -6.54 -6.85
N ILE A 216 0.58 -7.13 -5.65
CA ILE A 216 0.25 -8.58 -5.51
C ILE A 216 -1.11 -8.90 -6.12
N THR A 217 -2.02 -7.93 -6.08
CA THR A 217 -3.28 -8.00 -6.82
C THR A 217 -3.50 -6.72 -7.60
N THR A 218 -4.20 -6.87 -8.71
CA THR A 218 -4.68 -5.76 -9.55
C THR A 218 -6.21 -5.68 -9.59
N LEU A 219 -6.89 -6.50 -8.77
CA LEU A 219 -8.34 -6.52 -8.68
C LEU A 219 -8.81 -5.24 -7.94
N PRO A 220 -9.52 -4.32 -8.61
CA PRO A 220 -9.98 -3.08 -8.00
C PRO A 220 -10.86 -3.38 -6.78
N GLY A 221 -10.76 -2.55 -5.74
CA GLY A 221 -11.59 -2.67 -4.54
C GLY A 221 -11.09 -3.66 -3.49
N PHE A 222 -10.03 -4.42 -3.77
CA PHE A 222 -9.44 -5.36 -2.82
C PHE A 222 -9.02 -4.68 -1.51
N ASP A 223 -8.32 -3.54 -1.61
CA ASP A 223 -7.88 -2.79 -0.43
C ASP A 223 -9.03 -2.23 0.39
N LEU A 224 -10.05 -1.68 -0.26
CA LEU A 224 -11.23 -1.15 0.43
C LEU A 224 -12.01 -2.26 1.12
N PHE A 225 -12.15 -3.42 0.48
CA PHE A 225 -12.76 -4.59 1.10
C PHE A 225 -11.97 -5.06 2.33
N GLY A 226 -10.64 -5.14 2.23
CA GLY A 226 -9.75 -5.44 3.35
C GLY A 226 -9.91 -4.46 4.51
N LEU A 227 -9.98 -3.17 4.21
CA LEU A 227 -10.24 -2.10 5.18
C LEU A 227 -11.59 -2.30 5.89
N PHE A 228 -12.66 -2.56 5.14
CA PHE A 228 -14.00 -2.79 5.73
C PHE A 228 -14.04 -4.04 6.60
N LYS A 229 -13.40 -5.13 6.17
CA LYS A 229 -13.30 -6.39 6.91
C LYS A 229 -12.60 -6.22 8.26
N ARG A 230 -11.58 -5.36 8.33
CA ARG A 230 -10.84 -5.05 9.58
C ARG A 230 -11.51 -3.99 10.44
N TYR A 231 -12.20 -3.02 9.83
CA TYR A 231 -12.96 -2.00 10.54
C TYR A 231 -14.15 -2.62 11.30
N ASP A 232 -14.99 -3.38 10.60
CA ASP A 232 -16.10 -4.12 11.21
C ASP A 232 -16.51 -5.31 10.32
N ARG A 233 -16.05 -6.51 10.71
CA ARG A 233 -16.36 -7.75 10.00
C ARG A 233 -17.85 -8.03 9.89
N SER A 234 -18.65 -7.59 10.87
CA SER A 234 -20.10 -7.81 10.86
C SER A 234 -20.82 -6.92 9.85
N LYS A 235 -20.25 -5.76 9.54
CA LYS A 235 -20.81 -4.77 8.60
C LYS A 235 -20.12 -4.75 7.23
N THR A 236 -19.16 -5.64 6.97
CA THR A 236 -18.41 -5.63 5.71
C THR A 236 -19.31 -5.62 4.48
N LYS A 237 -20.39 -6.41 4.46
CA LYS A 237 -21.36 -6.42 3.34
C LYS A 237 -22.14 -5.11 3.21
N GLU A 238 -22.52 -4.48 4.33
CA GLU A 238 -23.22 -3.20 4.36
C GLU A 238 -22.30 -2.08 3.83
N LEU A 239 -21.08 -1.98 4.36
CA LEU A 239 -20.08 -1.00 3.94
C LEU A 239 -19.69 -1.17 2.47
N PHE A 240 -19.55 -2.42 2.02
CA PHE A 240 -19.27 -2.74 0.62
C PHE A 240 -20.40 -2.21 -0.28
N ARG A 241 -21.66 -2.42 0.08
CA ARG A 241 -22.82 -1.87 -0.67
C ARG A 241 -22.94 -0.35 -0.55
N GLU A 242 -22.53 0.25 0.55
CA GLU A 242 -22.55 1.71 0.77
C GLU A 242 -21.51 2.43 -0.10
N TYR A 243 -20.26 1.94 -0.13
CA TYR A 243 -19.14 2.68 -0.72
C TYR A 243 -18.72 2.22 -2.12
N MET A 244 -18.83 0.93 -2.43
CA MET A 244 -18.26 0.39 -3.66
C MET A 244 -18.96 0.79 -4.95
N PRO A 245 -20.29 1.03 -5.00
CA PRO A 245 -20.93 1.51 -6.23
C PRO A 245 -20.30 2.80 -6.75
N ALA A 246 -20.03 3.75 -5.84
CA ALA A 246 -19.39 5.01 -6.20
C ALA A 246 -17.92 4.79 -6.61
N TYR A 247 -17.19 3.92 -5.90
CA TYR A 247 -15.81 3.56 -6.26
C TYR A 247 -15.72 2.95 -7.66
N PHE A 248 -16.52 1.91 -7.96
CA PHE A 248 -16.48 1.22 -9.26
C PHE A 248 -16.83 2.13 -10.42
N SER A 249 -17.81 3.01 -10.24
CA SER A 249 -18.15 4.04 -11.23
C SER A 249 -16.95 4.96 -11.51
N ARG A 250 -16.23 5.41 -10.48
CA ARG A 250 -15.04 6.28 -10.63
C ARG A 250 -13.91 5.61 -11.38
N VAL A 251 -13.66 4.33 -11.12
CA VAL A 251 -12.58 3.59 -11.79
C VAL A 251 -12.98 3.05 -13.16
N GLY A 252 -14.21 3.28 -13.62
CA GLY A 252 -14.69 2.84 -14.94
C GLY A 252 -15.04 1.35 -15.01
N ALA A 253 -15.35 0.72 -13.89
CA ALA A 253 -15.80 -0.66 -13.85
C ALA A 253 -17.30 -0.78 -14.16
N GLU A 254 -17.69 -1.85 -14.84
CA GLU A 254 -19.09 -2.20 -15.09
C GLU A 254 -19.51 -3.27 -14.09
N VAL A 255 -20.10 -2.81 -12.98
CA VAL A 255 -20.55 -3.65 -11.86
C VAL A 255 -22.01 -3.35 -11.53
N GLY A 256 -22.88 -4.31 -11.81
CA GLY A 256 -24.28 -4.34 -11.39
C GLY A 256 -24.46 -4.87 -9.97
N GLU A 257 -25.63 -4.61 -9.38
CA GLU A 257 -25.92 -4.96 -7.98
C GLU A 257 -25.79 -6.45 -7.67
N SER A 258 -26.22 -7.31 -8.59
CA SER A 258 -26.09 -8.77 -8.46
C SER A 258 -24.64 -9.26 -8.51
N GLN A 259 -23.70 -8.47 -9.03
CA GLN A 259 -22.30 -8.87 -9.23
C GLN A 259 -21.43 -8.63 -7.99
N TYR A 260 -21.95 -7.92 -6.97
CA TYR A 260 -21.25 -7.68 -5.71
C TYR A 260 -21.00 -8.95 -4.91
N GLU A 261 -21.84 -9.97 -5.04
CA GLU A 261 -21.64 -11.27 -4.37
C GLU A 261 -20.42 -12.00 -4.95
N TYR A 262 -20.28 -12.00 -6.27
CA TYR A 262 -19.10 -12.55 -6.95
C TYR A 262 -17.82 -11.83 -6.54
N LEU A 263 -17.84 -10.49 -6.53
CA LEU A 263 -16.68 -9.71 -6.10
C LEU A 263 -16.33 -9.97 -4.63
N SER A 264 -17.34 -10.03 -3.75
CA SER A 264 -17.12 -10.36 -2.34
C SER A 264 -16.45 -11.73 -2.20
N PHE A 265 -16.85 -12.73 -2.98
CA PHE A 265 -16.18 -14.03 -3.02
C PHE A 265 -14.72 -13.92 -3.45
N LEU A 266 -14.42 -13.17 -4.51
CA LEU A 266 -13.03 -12.99 -4.97
C LEU A 266 -12.12 -12.27 -3.96
N TYR A 267 -12.66 -11.40 -3.11
CA TYR A 267 -11.87 -10.71 -2.09
C TYR A 267 -11.64 -11.51 -0.81
N TYR A 268 -12.38 -12.60 -0.60
CA TYR A 268 -12.43 -13.29 0.69
C TYR A 268 -11.24 -14.19 0.96
#